data_AF-A0A357CBC6-F1
#
_entry.id   AF-A0A357CBC6-F1
#
_cell.length_a   1.000
_cell.length_b   1.000
_cell.length_c   1.000
_cell.angle_alpha   90.00
_cell.angle_beta   90.00
_cell.angle_gamma   90.00
#
_symmetry.space_group_name_H-M   'P 1'
#
loop_
_entity.id
_entity.type
_entity.pdbx_description
1 polymer ?
#
loop_
_entity_poly.entity_id
_entity_poly.type
_entity_poly.pdbx_seq_one_letter_code
_entity_poly.pdbx_strand_id
1 'polypeptide(L)'
;MRGTPLDIGGGGCTIEVATLPVDTATVQQQLFGLLDAHRPDAVVMCGQASGRSAISLERVALNILDFSIPDNAGRLMIDQSIVADGPAAYWSTLPIRSALNRLIEEGVPAEISNTAGTYLCNQTMYLALHYLITKKRNIPAGFI
;
A
#
# COMPACT_ATOMS: atom_id res chain seq x y z
N MET A 1 -1.50 -17.86 -2.20
CA MET A 1 -0.29 -18.70 -2.04
C MET A 1 0.71 -17.90 -1.22
N ARG A 2 1.40 -18.49 -0.23
CA ARG A 2 2.47 -17.79 0.51
C ARG A 2 3.69 -17.72 -0.40
N GLY A 3 4.30 -16.54 -0.57
CA GLY A 3 5.59 -16.41 -1.23
C GLY A 3 6.70 -16.95 -0.33
N THR A 4 7.71 -17.59 -0.92
CA THR A 4 8.92 -18.01 -0.21
C THR A 4 9.67 -16.78 0.29
N PRO A 5 10.25 -16.80 1.52
CA PRO A 5 11.08 -15.70 1.99
C PRO A 5 12.24 -15.42 1.03
N LEU A 6 12.35 -14.17 0.58
CA LEU A 6 13.45 -13.71 -0.26
C LEU A 6 14.57 -13.18 0.64
N ASP A 7 15.76 -13.77 0.55
CA ASP A 7 16.99 -13.20 1.09
C ASP A 7 17.62 -12.31 0.02
N ILE A 8 17.65 -11.00 0.28
CA ILE A 8 18.13 -9.98 -0.68
C ILE A 8 19.58 -9.56 -0.42
N GLY A 9 20.38 -10.35 0.32
CA GLY A 9 21.84 -10.18 0.35
C GLY A 9 22.34 -8.93 1.08
N GLY A 10 21.56 -8.42 2.04
CA GLY A 10 21.94 -7.29 2.89
C GLY A 10 21.33 -7.43 4.29
N GLY A 11 22.15 -7.82 5.27
CA GLY A 11 21.89 -7.71 6.71
C GLY A 11 20.50 -8.12 7.22
N GLY A 12 20.29 -9.40 7.49
CA GLY A 12 19.30 -9.88 8.47
C GLY A 12 17.81 -9.56 8.22
N CYS A 13 17.42 -9.13 7.02
CA CYS A 13 16.03 -8.85 6.67
C CYS A 13 15.36 -10.07 6.02
N THR A 14 14.20 -10.49 6.53
CA THR A 14 13.37 -11.54 5.93
C THR A 14 12.16 -10.90 5.26
N ILE A 15 11.95 -11.16 3.97
CA ILE A 15 10.81 -10.61 3.21
C ILE A 15 9.71 -11.66 3.11
N GLU A 16 8.57 -11.38 3.72
CA GLU A 16 7.33 -12.15 3.52
C GLU A 16 6.51 -11.52 2.40
N VAL A 17 6.19 -12.29 1.37
CA VAL A 17 5.43 -11.81 0.20
C VAL A 17 4.05 -12.44 0.17
N ALA A 18 3.03 -11.59 -0.02
CA ALA A 18 1.64 -12.01 -0.16
C ALA A 18 0.96 -11.23 -1.31
N THR A 19 0.04 -11.91 -2.00
CA THR A 19 -0.80 -11.29 -3.03
C THR A 19 -2.19 -11.03 -2.45
N LEU A 20 -2.65 -9.78 -2.58
CA LEU A 20 -3.99 -9.37 -2.19
C LEU A 20 -4.96 -9.45 -3.38
N PRO A 21 -6.26 -9.67 -3.13
CA PRO A 21 -7.26 -9.75 -4.18
C PRO A 21 -7.57 -8.34 -4.70
N VAL A 22 -7.90 -8.24 -5.99
CA VAL A 22 -8.50 -7.02 -6.55
C VAL A 22 -10.01 -7.07 -6.31
N ASP A 23 -10.41 -7.12 -5.04
CA ASP A 23 -11.80 -7.13 -4.58
C ASP A 23 -11.95 -6.19 -3.36
N THR A 24 -12.79 -5.15 -3.51
CA THR A 24 -12.90 -4.07 -2.51
C THR A 24 -13.53 -4.53 -1.20
N ALA A 25 -14.36 -5.59 -1.23
CA ALA A 25 -15.05 -6.09 -0.05
C ALA A 25 -14.17 -7.02 0.80
N THR A 26 -13.24 -7.75 0.17
CA THR A 26 -12.46 -8.81 0.84
C THR A 26 -11.02 -8.41 1.15
N VAL A 27 -10.48 -7.36 0.49
CA VAL A 27 -9.09 -6.92 0.68
C VAL A 27 -8.78 -6.59 2.15
N GLN A 28 -9.72 -5.99 2.88
CA GLN A 28 -9.53 -5.64 4.29
C GLN A 28 -9.24 -6.87 5.16
N GLN A 29 -10.09 -7.91 5.04
CA GLN A 29 -9.96 -9.11 5.88
C GLN A 29 -8.63 -9.81 5.61
N GLN A 30 -8.20 -9.90 4.34
CA GLN A 30 -6.95 -10.55 3.98
C GLN A 30 -5.73 -9.76 4.43
N LEU A 31 -5.73 -8.44 4.19
CA LEU A 31 -4.67 -7.54 4.61
C LEU A 31 -4.47 -7.60 6.13
N PHE A 32 -5.56 -7.49 6.91
CA PHE A 32 -5.46 -7.49 8.37
C PHE A 32 -4.98 -8.86 8.88
N GLY A 33 -5.46 -9.95 8.30
CA GLY A 33 -4.98 -11.29 8.61
C GLY A 33 -3.47 -11.45 8.38
N LEU A 34 -2.93 -10.89 7.31
CA LEU A 34 -1.49 -10.90 7.04
C LEU A 34 -0.71 -10.06 8.06
N LEU A 35 -1.19 -8.85 8.37
CA LEU A 35 -0.54 -7.96 9.35
C LEU A 35 -0.51 -8.56 10.76
N ASP A 36 -1.56 -9.28 11.14
CA ASP A 36 -1.67 -10.00 12.41
C ASP A 36 -0.78 -11.25 12.46
N ALA A 37 -0.78 -12.05 11.38
CA ALA A 37 -0.04 -13.30 11.32
C ALA A 37 1.48 -13.09 11.29
N HIS A 38 1.94 -12.10 10.51
CA HIS A 38 3.36 -11.89 10.28
C HIS A 38 3.99 -10.88 11.25
N ARG A 39 3.18 -10.01 11.87
CA ARG A 39 3.66 -8.93 12.76
C ARG A 39 4.92 -8.23 12.23
N PRO A 40 4.89 -7.69 11.00
CA PRO A 40 6.10 -7.20 10.35
C PRO A 40 6.68 -5.97 11.05
N ASP A 41 7.97 -5.74 10.85
CA ASP A 41 8.68 -4.52 11.25
C ASP A 41 8.55 -3.38 10.23
N ALA A 42 8.16 -3.69 8.99
CA ALA A 42 7.84 -2.73 7.93
C ALA A 42 6.87 -3.33 6.90
N VAL A 43 6.07 -2.49 6.24
CA VAL A 43 5.11 -2.91 5.20
C VAL A 43 5.32 -2.10 3.94
N VAL A 44 5.67 -2.77 2.85
CA VAL A 44 5.70 -2.18 1.51
C VAL A 44 4.60 -2.83 0.69
N MET A 45 3.61 -2.04 0.30
CA MET A 45 2.56 -2.47 -0.61
C MET A 45 2.96 -2.04 -2.02
N CYS A 46 2.68 -2.89 -3.01
CA CYS A 46 3.01 -2.59 -4.40
C CYS A 46 1.78 -2.72 -5.29
N GLY A 47 1.69 -1.89 -6.32
CA GLY A 47 0.63 -1.95 -7.33
C GLY A 47 1.11 -1.55 -8.72
N GLN A 48 0.25 -1.75 -9.71
CA GLN A 48 0.53 -1.33 -11.09
C GLN A 48 -0.18 -0.01 -11.39
N ALA A 49 0.57 0.96 -11.88
CA ALA A 49 0.06 2.20 -12.45
C ALA A 49 0.35 2.25 -13.97
N SER A 50 -0.57 1.72 -14.78
CA SER A 50 -0.42 1.68 -16.24
C SER A 50 -0.18 3.08 -16.82
N GLY A 51 0.83 3.19 -17.69
CA GLY A 51 1.19 4.45 -18.35
C GLY A 51 2.22 5.31 -17.61
N ARG A 52 2.58 4.98 -16.35
CA ARG A 52 3.73 5.61 -15.68
C ARG A 52 5.04 4.99 -16.16
N SER A 53 6.05 5.82 -16.38
CA SER A 53 7.40 5.42 -16.83
C SER A 53 8.44 5.37 -15.70
N ALA A 54 8.01 5.64 -14.46
CA ALA A 54 8.85 5.73 -13.27
C ALA A 54 8.19 5.02 -12.08
N ILE A 55 9.00 4.60 -11.12
CA ILE A 55 8.52 4.09 -9.81
C ILE A 55 7.91 5.26 -9.04
N SER A 56 6.68 5.12 -8.57
CA SER A 56 6.00 6.16 -7.82
C SER A 56 5.96 5.81 -6.33
N LEU A 57 6.62 6.61 -5.49
CA LEU A 57 6.54 6.47 -4.05
C LEU A 57 5.33 7.26 -3.55
N GLU A 58 4.28 6.57 -3.11
CA GLU A 58 3.02 7.21 -2.73
C GLU A 58 3.15 7.90 -1.36
N ARG A 59 2.85 9.20 -1.34
CA ARG A 59 2.95 10.04 -0.13
C ARG A 59 1.73 9.90 0.78
N VAL A 60 0.55 9.69 0.20
CA VAL A 60 -0.73 9.85 0.91
C VAL A 60 -1.76 8.83 0.41
N ALA A 61 -2.53 8.29 1.35
CA ALA A 61 -3.73 7.50 1.08
C ALA A 61 -4.97 8.29 1.52
N LEU A 62 -6.00 8.32 0.69
CA LEU A 62 -7.24 9.07 0.91
C LEU A 62 -8.37 8.13 1.37
N ASN A 63 -9.25 8.59 2.26
CA ASN A 63 -10.41 7.83 2.72
C ASN A 63 -11.56 7.86 1.71
N ILE A 64 -11.33 7.34 0.51
CA ILE A 64 -12.30 7.38 -0.58
C ILE A 64 -12.18 6.16 -1.49
N LEU A 65 -13.34 5.66 -1.92
CA LEU A 65 -13.58 4.69 -2.96
C LEU A 65 -14.43 5.39 -4.02
N ASP A 66 -13.78 5.71 -5.13
CA ASP A 66 -14.43 6.33 -6.29
C ASP A 66 -13.70 5.86 -7.54
N PHE A 67 -14.29 4.94 -8.29
CA PHE A 67 -13.60 4.34 -9.43
C PHE A 67 -14.56 3.92 -10.53
N SER A 68 -14.13 4.12 -11.78
CA SER A 68 -14.94 3.96 -12.98
C SER A 68 -14.85 2.58 -13.64
N ILE A 69 -13.91 1.73 -13.18
CA ILE A 69 -13.74 0.36 -13.64
C ILE A 69 -14.08 -0.57 -12.48
N PRO A 70 -14.97 -1.58 -12.66
CA PRO A 70 -15.34 -2.46 -11.58
C PRO A 70 -14.17 -3.31 -11.09
N ASP A 71 -14.23 -3.69 -9.80
CA ASP A 71 -13.33 -4.70 -9.21
C ASP A 71 -13.54 -6.09 -9.83
N ASN A 72 -12.69 -7.05 -9.47
CA ASN A 72 -12.79 -8.41 -10.02
C ASN A 72 -14.09 -9.13 -9.64
N ALA A 73 -14.86 -8.60 -8.69
CA ALA A 73 -16.18 -9.09 -8.30
C ALA A 73 -17.33 -8.27 -8.91
N GLY A 74 -17.03 -7.35 -9.83
CA GLY A 74 -18.02 -6.55 -10.54
C GLY A 74 -18.55 -5.35 -9.77
N ARG A 75 -17.94 -4.97 -8.64
CA ARG A 75 -18.39 -3.83 -7.83
C ARG A 75 -17.86 -2.53 -8.38
N LEU A 76 -18.71 -1.51 -8.41
CA LEU A 76 -18.37 -0.13 -8.73
C LEU A 76 -18.65 0.72 -7.50
N MET A 77 -17.71 1.58 -7.11
CA MET A 77 -17.84 2.45 -5.95
C MET A 77 -17.82 3.91 -6.39
N ILE A 78 -18.70 4.71 -5.80
CA ILE A 78 -18.87 6.13 -6.12
C ILE A 78 -18.99 6.86 -4.78
N ASP A 79 -18.06 7.77 -4.50
CA ASP A 79 -18.06 8.66 -3.33
C ASP A 79 -18.25 7.97 -1.97
N GLN A 80 -17.69 6.77 -1.78
CA GLN A 80 -17.79 6.03 -0.51
C GLN A 80 -16.51 6.14 0.31
N SER A 81 -16.63 6.35 1.63
CA SER A 81 -15.47 6.24 2.52
C SER A 81 -15.00 4.79 2.66
N ILE A 82 -13.69 4.58 2.75
CA ILE A 82 -13.11 3.25 3.01
C ILE A 82 -13.41 2.83 4.45
N VAL A 83 -13.20 3.74 5.40
CA VAL A 83 -13.56 3.55 6.81
C VAL A 83 -14.50 4.67 7.22
N ALA A 84 -15.71 4.32 7.65
CA ALA A 84 -16.67 5.27 8.20
C ALA A 84 -16.05 6.00 9.40
N ASP A 85 -16.19 7.32 9.44
CA ASP A 85 -15.65 8.22 10.46
C ASP A 85 -14.11 8.18 10.63
N GLY A 86 -13.40 7.51 9.70
CA GLY A 86 -11.95 7.56 9.61
C GLY A 86 -11.46 8.94 9.16
N PRO A 87 -10.21 9.33 9.50
CA PRO A 87 -9.66 10.60 9.04
C PRO A 87 -9.60 10.65 7.51
N ALA A 88 -9.67 11.85 6.94
CA ALA A 88 -9.74 12.05 5.49
C ALA A 88 -8.55 11.43 4.74
N ALA A 89 -7.38 11.36 5.36
CA ALA A 89 -6.18 10.81 4.74
C ALA A 89 -5.18 10.30 5.79
N TYR A 90 -4.26 9.46 5.34
CA TYR A 90 -3.06 9.06 6.06
C TYR A 90 -1.80 9.31 5.24
N TRP A 91 -0.76 9.80 5.91
CA TRP A 91 0.58 9.90 5.32
C TRP A 91 1.27 8.54 5.31
N SER A 92 2.01 8.26 4.24
CA SER A 92 3.01 7.19 4.23
C SER A 92 4.02 7.41 5.36
N THR A 93 4.39 6.35 6.06
CA THR A 93 5.45 6.38 7.09
C THR A 93 6.76 5.79 6.57
N LEU A 94 6.85 5.44 5.28
CA LEU A 94 8.11 5.09 4.63
C LEU A 94 9.02 6.32 4.50
N PRO A 95 10.36 6.15 4.50
CA PRO A 95 11.31 7.23 4.24
C PRO A 95 11.37 7.58 2.74
N ILE A 96 10.23 7.99 2.14
CA ILE A 96 10.04 8.11 0.68
C ILE A 96 11.05 9.06 0.01
N ARG A 97 11.50 10.13 0.70
CA ARG A 97 12.50 11.04 0.12
C ARG A 97 13.88 10.38 0.04
N SER A 98 14.26 9.63 1.07
CA SER A 98 15.52 8.89 1.06
C SER A 98 15.50 7.78 0.02
N ALA A 99 14.38 7.06 -0.08
CA ALA A 99 14.18 6.03 -1.09
C ALA A 99 14.25 6.60 -2.52
N LEU A 100 13.59 7.75 -2.77
CA LEU A 100 13.66 8.45 -4.05
C LEU A 100 15.09 8.78 -4.44
N ASN A 101 15.85 9.42 -3.54
CA ASN A 101 17.22 9.82 -3.82
C ASN A 101 18.08 8.60 -4.18
N ARG A 102 17.94 7.50 -3.43
CA ARG A 102 18.67 6.27 -3.71
C ARG A 102 18.29 5.66 -5.05
N LEU A 103 17.01 5.63 -5.41
CA LEU A 103 16.58 5.12 -6.72
C LEU A 103 17.19 5.94 -7.86
N ILE A 104 17.18 7.27 -7.73
CA ILE A 104 17.78 8.17 -8.73
C ILE A 104 19.29 7.97 -8.84
N GLU A 105 20.00 7.84 -7.71
CA GLU A 105 21.45 7.57 -7.67
C GLU A 105 21.82 6.25 -8.38
N GLU A 106 20.96 5.23 -8.28
CA GLU A 106 21.12 3.94 -8.96
C GLU A 106 20.61 3.96 -10.42
N GLY A 107 20.21 5.13 -10.94
CA GLY A 107 19.74 5.28 -12.32
C GLY A 107 18.31 4.75 -12.56
N VAL A 108 17.54 4.49 -11.50
CA VAL A 108 16.15 4.05 -11.59
C VAL A 108 15.22 5.26 -11.63
N PRO A 109 14.44 5.47 -12.71
CA PRO A 109 13.46 6.54 -12.77
C PRO A 109 12.43 6.40 -11.66
N ALA A 110 12.32 7.42 -10.80
CA ALA A 110 11.40 7.41 -9.68
C ALA A 110 10.87 8.82 -9.37
N GLU A 111 9.70 8.89 -8.76
CA GLU A 111 9.04 10.12 -8.35
C GLU A 111 8.29 9.93 -7.01
N ILE A 112 7.94 11.04 -6.36
CA ILE A 112 6.97 10.99 -5.25
C ILE A 112 5.60 11.35 -5.83
N SER A 113 4.65 10.43 -5.67
CA SER A 113 3.27 10.66 -6.03
C SER A 113 2.46 11.18 -4.84
N ASN A 114 1.54 12.10 -5.11
CA ASN A 114 0.61 12.64 -4.11
C ASN A 114 -0.80 12.06 -4.28
N THR A 115 -0.97 11.02 -5.10
CA THR A 115 -2.23 10.29 -5.25
C THR A 115 -1.98 8.85 -5.71
N ALA A 116 -2.39 7.89 -4.88
CA ALA A 116 -2.47 6.47 -5.22
C ALA A 116 -3.73 6.14 -6.04
N GLY A 117 -4.42 7.16 -6.58
CA GLY A 117 -5.76 7.07 -7.12
C GLY A 117 -6.80 6.90 -6.02
N THR A 118 -7.96 6.36 -6.41
CA THR A 118 -9.14 6.18 -5.55
C THR A 118 -9.70 4.75 -5.66
N TYR A 119 -8.89 3.85 -6.23
CA TYR A 119 -9.17 2.41 -6.42
C TYR A 119 -8.45 1.56 -5.36
N LEU A 120 -8.25 0.27 -5.64
CA LEU A 120 -7.76 -0.69 -4.64
C LEU A 120 -6.33 -0.44 -4.14
N CYS A 121 -5.45 0.20 -4.91
CA CYS A 121 -4.13 0.60 -4.43
C CYS A 121 -4.26 1.59 -3.25
N ASN A 122 -5.04 2.66 -3.44
CA ASN A 122 -5.38 3.61 -2.40
C ASN A 122 -6.11 2.95 -1.23
N GLN A 123 -7.11 2.10 -1.51
CA GLN A 123 -7.84 1.37 -0.47
C GLN A 123 -6.92 0.54 0.43
N THR A 124 -6.01 -0.21 -0.18
CA THR A 124 -5.06 -1.08 0.52
C THR A 124 -4.11 -0.25 1.38
N MET A 125 -3.55 0.84 0.82
CA MET A 125 -2.67 1.75 1.56
C MET A 125 -3.38 2.38 2.76
N TYR A 126 -4.61 2.88 2.56
CA TYR A 126 -5.40 3.51 3.61
C TYR A 126 -5.71 2.51 4.75
N LEU A 127 -6.18 1.31 4.41
CA LEU A 127 -6.52 0.27 5.38
C LEU A 127 -5.30 -0.18 6.19
N ALA A 128 -4.14 -0.35 5.57
CA ALA A 128 -2.92 -0.71 6.27
C ALA A 128 -2.51 0.37 7.29
N LEU A 129 -2.47 1.64 6.86
CA LEU A 129 -2.11 2.76 7.72
C LEU A 129 -3.12 2.93 8.86
N HIS A 130 -4.42 2.87 8.55
CA HIS A 130 -5.50 2.92 9.55
C HIS A 130 -5.35 1.82 10.59
N TYR A 131 -5.13 0.58 10.14
CA TYR A 131 -4.95 -0.57 11.02
C TYR A 131 -3.75 -0.40 11.95
N LEU A 132 -2.59 -0.01 11.41
CA LEU A 132 -1.37 0.17 12.20
C LEU A 132 -1.52 1.28 13.24
N ILE A 133 -2.11 2.41 12.86
CA ILE A 133 -2.34 3.55 13.75
C ILE A 133 -3.34 3.20 14.86
N THR A 134 -4.48 2.59 14.52
CA THR A 134 -5.51 2.21 15.51
C THR A 134 -5.01 1.15 16.48
N LYS A 135 -4.11 0.26 16.04
CA LYS A 135 -3.42 -0.73 16.89
C LYS A 135 -2.18 -0.19 17.60
N LYS A 136 -1.85 1.09 17.44
CA LYS A 136 -0.65 1.73 18.01
C LYS A 136 0.66 1.03 17.62
N ARG A 137 0.74 0.48 16.41
CA ARG A 137 1.95 -0.11 15.82
C ARG A 137 2.68 0.94 15.00
N ASN A 138 3.79 1.44 15.54
CA ASN A 138 4.60 2.46 14.86
C ASN A 138 5.71 1.81 14.03
N ILE A 139 5.35 1.35 12.82
CA ILE A 139 6.29 0.79 11.85
C ILE A 139 6.21 1.54 10.51
N PRO A 140 7.28 1.54 9.69
CA PRO A 140 7.23 2.09 8.34
C PRO A 140 6.24 1.33 7.47
N ALA A 141 5.32 2.04 6.83
CA ALA A 141 4.29 1.49 5.97
C ALA A 141 3.93 2.46 4.84
N GLY A 142 3.79 1.96 3.62
CA GLY A 142 3.46 2.78 2.46
C GLY A 142 3.30 1.97 1.18
N PHE A 143 3.04 2.68 0.07
CA PHE A 143 2.70 2.09 -1.21
C PHE A 143 3.67 2.56 -2.31
N ILE A 144 3.98 1.66 -3.24
CA ILE A 144 4.88 1.87 -4.39
C ILE A 144 4.19 1.40 -5.68
#